data_AF-A0ABD3HNB3-F1
#
_entry.id   AF-A0ABD3HNB3-F1
#
_cell.length_a   1.000
_cell.length_b   1.000
_cell.length_c   1.000
_cell.angle_alpha   90.00
_cell.angle_beta   90.00
_cell.angle_gamma   90.00
#
_symmetry.space_group_name_H-M   'P 1'
#
loop_
_entity.id
_entity.type
_entity.pdbx_description
1 polymer ?
#
loop_
_entity_poly.entity_id
_entity_poly.type
_entity_poly.pdbx_seq_one_letter_code
_entity_poly.pdbx_strand_id
1 'polypeptide(L)' 'MGGCIYYLKAGESTIAGLLQAPGLSKYLAIFQEEEVDMTALKHMKDDDLKELGIPMGPRKKILLAVSGSS' A
#
# COMPACT_ATOMS: atom_id res chain seq x y z
N MET A 1 24.26 23.59 -1.84
CA MET A 1 23.50 22.60 -2.62
C MET A 1 23.07 21.47 -1.67
N GLY A 2 21.99 21.68 -0.91
CA GLY A 2 21.44 20.69 0.03
C GLY A 2 20.47 19.75 -0.68
N GLY A 3 20.96 19.06 -1.70
CA GLY A 3 20.15 18.23 -2.59
C GLY A 3 19.70 16.93 -1.91
N CYS A 4 18.46 16.92 -1.44
CA CYS A 4 17.46 15.89 -1.71
C CYS A 4 17.94 14.44 -1.91
N ILE A 5 18.64 13.81 -0.95
CA ILE A 5 18.72 12.34 -0.93
C ILE A 5 18.82 11.79 0.49
N TYR A 6 17.93 12.22 1.39
CA TYR A 6 17.45 11.27 2.40
C TYR A 6 16.75 10.16 1.62
N TYR A 7 17.56 9.22 1.12
CA TYR A 7 17.12 7.93 0.64
C TYR A 7 16.17 7.43 1.71
N LEU A 8 14.90 7.35 1.32
CA LEU A 8 13.87 6.58 2.00
C LEU A 8 14.57 5.32 2.51
N LYS A 9 14.71 5.24 3.83
CA LYS A 9 15.31 4.10 4.51
C LYS A 9 14.47 2.91 4.07
N ALA A 10 15.02 2.09 3.17
CA ALA A 10 14.39 0.95 2.52
C ALA A 10 14.22 -0.24 3.50
N GLY A 11 13.82 0.05 4.74
CA GLY A 11 13.67 -0.91 5.83
C GLY A 11 12.33 -0.84 6.55
N GLU A 12 11.55 0.22 6.35
CA GLU A 12 10.16 0.29 6.83
C GLU A 12 9.24 0.36 5.61
N SER A 13 8.74 -0.80 5.19
CA SER A 13 7.72 -0.89 4.15
C SER A 13 6.47 -0.19 4.67
N THR A 14 6.25 1.08 4.34
CA THR A 14 5.01 1.80 4.68
C THR A 14 3.93 1.52 3.64
N ILE A 15 2.66 1.66 4.03
CA ILE A 15 1.53 1.55 3.09
C ILE A 15 1.67 2.58 1.97
N ALA A 16 2.09 3.81 2.31
CA ALA A 16 2.33 4.86 1.31
C ALA A 16 3.36 4.43 0.26
N GLY A 17 4.49 3.85 0.68
CA GLY A 17 5.52 3.35 -0.24
C GLY A 17 5.03 2.17 -1.08
N LEU A 18 4.27 1.24 -0.48
CA LEU A 18 3.69 0.10 -1.18
C LEU A 18 2.71 0.54 -2.28
N LEU A 19 1.88 1.56 -2.01
CA LEU A 19 0.90 2.08 -2.96
C LEU A 19 1.51 2.96 -4.05
N GLN A 20 2.69 3.55 -3.82
CA GLN A 20 3.35 4.43 -4.78
C GLN A 20 3.76 3.68 -6.06
N ALA A 21 4.39 2.51 -5.93
CA ALA A 21 4.90 1.73 -7.07
C ALA A 21 3.81 1.36 -8.10
N PRO A 22 2.62 0.83 -7.71
CA PRO A 22 1.54 0.53 -8.65
C PRO A 22 0.69 1.76 -9.07
N GLY A 23 1.04 2.98 -8.61
CA GLY A 23 0.29 4.21 -8.90
C GLY A 23 -1.04 4.31 -8.16
N LEU A 24 -1.09 3.80 -6.92
CA LEU A 24 -2.30 3.65 -6.12
C LEU A 24 -2.33 4.55 -4.88
N SER A 25 -1.45 5.55 -4.79
CA SER A 25 -1.35 6.47 -3.65
C SER A 25 -2.67 7.17 -3.28
N LYS A 26 -3.62 7.31 -4.22
CA LYS A 26 -4.96 7.85 -3.96
C LYS A 26 -5.79 7.05 -2.95
N TYR A 27 -5.45 5.78 -2.72
CA TYR A 27 -6.14 4.93 -1.74
C TYR A 27 -5.51 5.01 -0.34
N LEU A 28 -4.39 5.73 -0.16
CA LEU A 28 -3.72 5.82 1.13
C LEU A 28 -4.63 6.35 2.23
N ALA A 29 -5.48 7.34 1.92
CA ALA A 29 -6.44 7.89 2.87
C ALA A 29 -7.39 6.83 3.44
N ILE A 30 -7.87 5.90 2.61
CA ILE A 30 -8.76 4.82 3.05
C ILE A 30 -8.07 3.93 4.08
N PHE A 31 -6.82 3.55 3.84
CA PHE A 31 -6.06 2.74 4.80
C PHE A 31 -5.78 3.49 6.11
N GLN A 32 -5.62 4.81 6.06
CA GLN A 32 -5.44 5.63 7.27
C GLN A 32 -6.73 5.80 8.06
N GLU A 33 -7.84 6.06 7.38
CA GLU A 33 -9.17 6.22 7.98
C GLU A 33 -9.66 4.94 8.65
N GLU A 34 -9.37 3.79 8.04
CA GLU A 34 -9.74 2.46 8.55
C GLU A 34 -8.65 1.87 9.47
N GLU A 35 -7.68 2.68 9.89
CA GLU A 35 -6.58 2.33 10.79
C GLU A 35 -5.81 1.05 10.39
N VAL A 36 -5.73 0.79 9.08
CA VAL A 36 -5.02 -0.37 8.54
C VAL A 36 -3.52 -0.10 8.60
N ASP A 37 -2.80 -0.94 9.33
CA ASP A 37 -1.34 -0.95 9.33
C ASP A 37 -0.77 -2.00 8.35
N MET A 38 0.55 -2.09 8.27
CA MET A 38 1.22 -3.04 7.39
C MET A 38 1.02 -4.51 7.78
N THR A 39 0.72 -4.78 9.05
CA THR A 39 0.46 -6.13 9.54
C THR A 39 -0.93 -6.55 9.10
N ALA A 40 -1.94 -5.70 9.33
CA ALA A 40 -3.30 -5.90 8.87
C ALA A 40 -3.34 -6.05 7.34
N LEU A 41 -2.69 -5.15 6.60
CA LEU A 41 -2.63 -5.18 5.14
C LEU A 41 -2.07 -6.51 4.58
N LYS A 42 -1.09 -7.12 5.27
CA LYS A 42 -0.52 -8.43 4.90
C LYS A 42 -1.49 -9.60 5.06
N HIS A 43 -2.53 -9.44 5.88
CA HIS A 43 -3.54 -10.45 6.13
C HIS A 43 -4.84 -10.21 5.36
N MET A 44 -5.00 -9.03 4.73
CA MET A 44 -6.17 -8.71 3.91
C MET A 44 -6.25 -9.58 2.65
N LYS A 45 -7.47 -9.94 2.28
CA LYS A 45 -7.86 -10.68 1.08
C LYS A 45 -8.61 -9.76 0.11
N ASP A 46 -8.99 -10.30 -1.06
CA ASP A 46 -9.73 -9.52 -2.08
C ASP A 46 -11.03 -8.92 -1.52
N ASP A 47 -11.72 -9.67 -0.66
CA ASP A 47 -12.99 -9.25 -0.05
C ASP A 47 -12.79 -8.12 0.97
N ASP A 48 -11.76 -8.18 1.82
CA ASP A 48 -11.49 -7.10 2.78
C ASP A 48 -11.20 -5.77 2.05
N LEU A 49 -10.40 -5.82 0.98
CA LEU A 49 -10.13 -4.64 0.15
C LEU A 49 -11.37 -4.18 -0.63
N LYS A 50 -12.33 -5.08 -0.90
CA LYS A 50 -13.60 -4.74 -1.54
C LYS A 50 -14.52 -4.01 -0.57
N GLU A 51 -14.53 -4.40 0.70
CA GLU A 51 -15.27 -3.71 1.77
C GLU A 51 -14.75 -2.27 1.98
N LEU A 52 -13.45 -2.04 1.78
CA LEU A 52 -12.85 -0.71 1.72
C LEU A 52 -13.28 0.16 0.51
N GLY A 53 -14.17 -0.33 -0.35
CA GLY A 53 -14.62 0.40 -1.54
C GLY A 53 -13.60 0.45 -2.69
N ILE A 54 -12.51 -0.32 -2.60
CA ILE A 54 -11.47 -0.34 -3.64
C ILE A 54 -11.97 -1.20 -4.81
N PRO A 55 -11.97 -0.72 -6.07
CA PRO A 55 -12.43 -1.49 -7.23
C PRO A 55 -11.45 -2.62 -7.59
N MET A 56 -11.95 -3.63 -8.34
CA MET A 56 -11.23 -4.89 -8.62
C MET A 56 -9.79 -4.71 -9.13
N GLY A 57 -9.55 -3.79 -10.07
CA GLY A 57 -8.21 -3.58 -10.66
C GLY A 57 -7.15 -3.19 -9.62
N PRO A 58 -7.35 -2.08 -8.89
CA PRO A 58 -6.49 -1.69 -7.78
C PRO A 58 -6.31 -2.75 -6.69
N ARG A 59 -7.37 -3.49 -6.30
CA ARG A 59 -7.23 -4.56 -5.29
C ARG A 59 -6.21 -5.62 -5.70
N LYS A 60 -6.30 -6.11 -6.95
CA LYS A 60 -5.34 -7.10 -7.47
C LYS A 60 -3.90 -6.59 -7.44
N LYS A 61 -3.68 -5.32 -7.78
CA LYS A 61 -2.35 -4.69 -7.72
C LYS A 61 -1.81 -4.58 -6.30
N ILE A 62 -2.65 -4.25 -5.31
CA ILE A 62 -2.26 -4.16 -3.89
C ILE A 62 -1.86 -5.53 -3.38
N LEU A 63 -2.68 -6.56 -3.61
CA LEU A 63 -2.38 -7.93 -3.17
C LEU A 63 -1.06 -8.44 -3.76
N LEU A 64 -0.78 -8.17 -5.03
CA LEU A 64 0.50 -8.52 -5.68
C LEU A 64 1.70 -7.75 -5.11
N ALA A 65 1.51 -6.49 -4.72
CA ALA A 65 2.55 -5.69 -4.09
C ALA A 65 2.85 -6.17 -2.64
N VAL A 66 1.82 -6.62 -1.92
CA VAL A 66 1.92 -7.15 -0.56
C VAL A 66 2.55 -8.55 -0.53
N SER A 67 2.24 -9.41 -1.51
CA SER A 67 2.72 -10.80 -1.55
C SER A 67 4.21 -10.93 -1.85
N GLY A 68 4.90 -9.83 -2.19
CA GLY A 68 6.24 -9.88 -2.74
C GLY A 68 6.19 -10.50 -4.14
N SER A 69 6.05 -9.67 -5.16
CA SER A 69 6.35 -10.14 -6.51
C SER A 69 7.79 -10.64 -6.52
N SER A 70 7.95 -11.91 -6.91
CA SER A 70 9.12 -12.80 -6.74
C SER A 70 10.48 -12.20 -7.07
#